data_AF-K9ET22-F1
#
_entry.id   AF-K9ET22-F1
#
_cell.length_a   1.000
_cell.length_b   1.000
_cell.length_c   1.000
_cell.angle_alpha   90.00
_cell.angle_beta   90.00
_cell.angle_gamma   90.00
#
_symmetry.space_group_name_H-M   'P 1'
#
loop_
_entity.id
_entity.type
_entity.pdbx_description
1 polymer ?
#
loop_
_entity_poly.entity_id
_entity_poly.type
_entity_poly.pdbx_seq_one_letter_code
_entity_poly.pdbx_strand_id
1 'polypeptide(L)' 'MEKKKLTSANNCPIADNQNSQTAGQHGPMMVQDPWFMEKLAHFDREVTPERCMHAKGSGAFGKR' A
#
# COMPACT_ATOMS: atom_id res chain seq x y z
N MET A 1 -6.35 18.42 14.51
CA MET A 1 -5.99 17.12 13.90
C MET A 1 -4.63 17.29 13.25
N GLU A 2 -3.58 16.65 13.78
CA GLU A 2 -2.29 16.61 13.09
C GLU A 2 -2.43 15.91 11.74
N LYS A 3 -1.91 16.51 10.67
CA LYS A 3 -1.79 15.84 9.38
C LYS A 3 -0.68 14.80 9.49
N LYS A 4 -1.07 13.53 9.67
CA LYS A 4 -0.13 12.40 9.68
C LYS A 4 0.59 12.34 8.33
N LYS A 5 1.93 12.41 8.35
CA LYS A 5 2.75 12.32 7.13
C LYS A 5 2.64 10.92 6.53
N LEU A 6 2.57 10.84 5.21
CA LEU A 6 2.61 9.57 4.48
C LEU A 6 4.03 8.99 4.61
N THR A 7 4.11 7.71 4.97
CA THR A 7 5.37 7.00 5.23
C THR A 7 5.33 5.62 4.59
N SER A 8 6.51 5.11 4.21
CA SER A 8 6.70 3.72 3.79
C SER A 8 6.62 2.77 4.98
N ALA A 9 6.62 1.47 4.73
CA ALA A 9 6.69 0.40 5.73
C ALA A 9 7.91 0.55 6.66
N ASN A 10 9.00 1.14 6.15
CA ASN A 10 10.21 1.43 6.93
C ASN A 10 10.16 2.79 7.65
N ASN A 11 9.00 3.44 7.70
CA ASN A 11 8.78 4.77 8.27
C ASN A 11 9.54 5.92 7.58
N CYS A 12 10.08 5.69 6.37
CA CYS A 12 10.66 6.80 5.59
C CYS A 12 9.54 7.71 5.07
N PRO A 13 9.67 9.04 5.21
CA PRO A 13 8.67 9.99 4.72
C PRO A 13 8.63 10.00 3.19
N ILE A 14 7.42 10.01 2.63
CA ILE A 14 7.21 10.03 1.18
C ILE A 14 6.97 11.47 0.74
N ALA A 15 7.76 11.93 -0.23
CA ALA A 15 7.67 13.28 -0.77
C ALA A 15 6.56 13.41 -1.83
N ASP A 16 6.41 12.42 -2.71
CA ASP A 16 5.41 12.40 -3.77
C ASP A 16 4.82 10.98 -3.91
N ASN A 17 3.51 10.88 -4.08
CA ASN A 17 2.76 9.63 -4.20
C ASN A 17 1.92 9.55 -5.49
N GLN A 18 1.93 10.61 -6.32
CA GLN A 18 1.15 10.66 -7.55
C GLN A 18 1.99 10.33 -8.79
N ASN A 19 3.31 10.39 -8.68
CA ASN A 19 4.23 10.15 -9.78
C ASN A 19 5.18 8.98 -9.48
N SER A 20 5.67 8.35 -10.55
CA SER A 20 6.72 7.32 -10.51
C SER A 20 8.02 7.89 -11.07
N GLN A 21 9.16 7.33 -10.65
CA GLN A 21 10.45 7.78 -11.18
C GLN A 21 10.71 7.22 -12.59
N THR A 22 10.88 8.11 -13.56
CA THR A 22 11.16 7.78 -14.97
C THR A 22 12.47 8.41 -15.46
N ALA A 23 13.07 7.84 -16.51
CA ALA A 23 14.25 8.39 -17.19
C ALA A 23 13.88 9.57 -18.12
N GLY A 24 13.38 10.67 -17.55
CA GLY A 24 12.81 11.82 -18.26
C GLY A 24 11.28 11.78 -18.31
N GLN A 25 10.64 12.86 -18.78
CA GLN A 25 9.16 13.01 -18.72
C GLN A 25 8.37 11.86 -19.38
N HIS A 26 8.90 11.30 -20.47
CA HIS A 26 8.28 10.17 -21.20
C HIS A 26 9.25 8.99 -21.34
N GLY A 27 10.22 8.89 -20.42
CA GLY A 27 11.18 7.80 -20.39
C GLY A 27 10.62 6.55 -19.71
N PRO A 28 11.32 5.41 -19.82
CA PRO A 28 10.95 4.20 -19.08
C PRO A 28 11.04 4.41 -17.57
N MET A 29 10.30 3.58 -16.84
CA MET A 29 10.30 3.57 -15.37
C MET A 29 11.61 3.01 -14.82
N MET A 30 12.10 3.60 -13.73
CA MET A 30 13.35 3.21 -13.08
C MET A 30 13.10 2.18 -11.98
N VAL A 31 13.89 1.10 -11.97
CA VAL A 31 13.83 0.05 -10.91
C VAL A 31 14.26 0.58 -9.54
N GLN A 32 15.01 1.68 -9.51
CA GLN A 32 15.53 2.29 -8.29
C GLN A 32 14.48 3.04 -7.47
N ASP A 33 13.20 3.02 -7.85
CA ASP A 33 12.09 3.63 -7.11
C ASP A 33 11.56 2.64 -6.06
N PRO A 34 12.04 2.68 -4.79
CA PRO A 34 11.62 1.73 -3.78
C PRO A 34 10.17 1.97 -3.35
N TRP A 35 9.70 3.21 -3.37
CA TRP A 35 8.36 3.56 -2.91
C TRP A 35 7.30 2.98 -3.83
N PHE A 36 7.49 3.14 -5.14
CA PHE A 36 6.58 2.59 -6.13
C PHE A 36 6.52 1.05 -6.06
N MET A 37 7.69 0.40 -5.99
CA MET A 37 7.79 -1.06 -5.91
C MET A 37 7.14 -1.62 -4.65
N GLU A 38 7.41 -1.01 -3.50
CA GLU A 38 6.84 -1.39 -2.22
C GLU A 38 5.30 -1.31 -2.24
N LYS A 39 4.76 -0.19 -2.74
CA LYS A 39 3.33 0.04 -2.82
C LYS A 39 2.61 -1.02 -3.67
N LEU A 40 3.16 -1.37 -4.82
CA LEU A 40 2.61 -2.43 -5.67
C LEU A 40 2.77 -3.81 -5.04
N ALA A 41 3.93 -4.12 -4.48
CA ALA A 41 4.20 -5.42 -3.89
C ALA A 41 3.28 -5.73 -2.69
N HIS A 42 2.89 -4.70 -1.93
CA HIS A 42 1.87 -4.80 -0.89
C HIS A 42 0.47 -5.00 -1.46
N PHE A 43 0.08 -4.21 -2.47
CA PHE A 43 -1.22 -4.34 -3.13
C PHE A 43 -1.44 -5.75 -3.71
N ASP A 44 -0.44 -6.28 -4.40
CA ASP A 44 -0.50 -7.63 -5.01
C ASP A 44 -0.69 -8.75 -3.97
N ARG A 45 -0.44 -8.48 -2.69
CA ARG A 45 -0.52 -9.45 -1.58
C ARG A 45 -1.63 -9.15 -0.58
N GLU A 46 -2.59 -8.28 -0.93
CA GLU A 46 -3.71 -7.96 -0.04
C GLU A 46 -4.66 -9.14 0.16
N VAL A 47 -4.81 -9.99 -0.87
CA VAL A 47 -5.78 -11.08 -0.86
C VAL A 47 -5.20 -12.30 -0.13
N THR A 48 -5.88 -12.70 0.94
CA THR A 48 -5.63 -13.96 1.67
C THR A 48 -6.76 -14.95 1.35
N PRO A 49 -6.51 -16.27 1.34
CA PRO A 49 -7.57 -17.24 1.10
C PRO A 49 -8.78 -17.05 2.02
N GLU A 50 -9.97 -17.11 1.43
CA GLU A 50 -11.23 -17.04 2.18
C GLU A 50 -11.48 -18.31 2.99
N ARG A 51 -12.40 -18.24 3.97
CA ARG A 51 -12.80 -19.41 4.76
C ARG A 51 -13.47 -20.45 3.85
N CYS A 52 -13.14 -21.74 4.06
CA CYS A 52 -13.72 -22.84 3.26
C CYS A 52 -15.26 -22.90 3.32
N MET A 53 -15.86 -22.47 4.44
CA MET A 53 -17.30 -22.31 4.62
C MET A 53 -17.58 -20.98 5.35
N HIS A 54 -18.76 -20.40 5.13
CA HIS A 54 -19.16 -19.09 5.69
C HIS A 54 -18.14 -17.97 5.38
N ALA A 55 -17.68 -17.88 4.12
CA ALA A 55 -16.76 -16.82 3.66
C ALA A 55 -17.33 -15.41 3.88
N LYS A 56 -18.67 -15.27 3.80
CA LYS A 56 -19.39 -14.03 4.10
C LYS A 56 -19.91 -14.04 5.54
N GLY A 57 -19.57 -13.01 6.30
CA GLY A 57 -20.07 -12.81 7.67
C GLY A 57 -19.98 -11.35 8.11
N SER A 58 -20.62 -11.03 9.23
CA SER A 58 -20.52 -9.73 9.92
C SER A 58 -20.15 -9.96 11.38
N GLY A 59 -19.45 -9.01 12.01
CA GLY A 59 -19.02 -9.10 13.41
C GLY A 59 -19.39 -7.86 14.21
N ALA A 60 -19.76 -8.05 15.48
CA ALA A 60 -20.00 -6.99 16.45
C ALA A 60 -19.32 -7.35 17.78
N PHE A 61 -18.74 -6.35 18.45
CA PHE A 61 -18.17 -6.52 19.80
C PHE A 61 -19.23 -6.18 20.86
N GLY A 62 -19.23 -6.91 21.98
CA GLY A 62 -20.11 -6.65 23.12
C GLY A 62 -19.32 -6.56 24.42
N LYS A 63 -19.85 -5.80 25.39
CA LYS A 63 -19.44 -5.84 26.80
C LYS A 63 -20.62 -6.34 27.64
N ARG A 64 -20.33 -6.92 28.81
CA ARG A 64 -21.33 -7.13 29.86
C ARG A 64 -21.77 -5.81 30.46
#